data_AF-W0HQ32-F1
#
_entry.id   AF-W0HQ32-F1
#
_cell.length_a   1.000
_cell.length_b   1.000
_cell.length_c   1.000
_cell.angle_alpha   90.00
_cell.angle_beta   90.00
_cell.angle_gamma   90.00
#
_symmetry.space_group_name_H-M   'P 1'
#
loop_
_entity.id
_entity.type
_entity.pdbx_description
1 polymer ?
#
loop_
_entity_poly.entity_id
_entity_poly.type
_entity_poly.pdbx_seq_one_letter_code
_entity_poly.pdbx_strand_id
1 'polypeptide(L)'
;MISEIENAMMARLKDGLGRMVSSVGSYGGELEDVGAIARVLPACWVTFLGVQQTRPVSTHKHRFYTTGRFSVLLAAYSVRDEVSCNQLIRAVRRLMSRQDMGLPVEPLLSGRVRSLFSTRLNSDALAAYSCDFDTVWVEEALDNGRWLAPESDNDPDRLFADYQGRLDTSWPMHERTGLAYHLDDQPAVVAQDIVTIRAKDPD
;
A
#
# COMPACT_ATOMS: atom_id res chain seq x y z
N MET A 1 -3.37 -2.29 2.93
CA MET A 1 -2.83 -1.39 1.89
C MET A 1 -1.31 -1.45 1.70
N ILE A 2 -0.47 -1.06 2.68
CA ILE A 2 1.01 -1.01 2.48
C ILE A 2 1.57 -2.34 1.95
N SER A 3 1.28 -3.44 2.64
CA SER A 3 1.75 -4.78 2.24
C SER A 3 1.17 -5.25 0.90
N GLU A 4 -0.05 -4.83 0.54
CA GLU A 4 -0.64 -5.13 -0.77
C GLU A 4 0.14 -4.43 -1.89
N ILE A 5 0.51 -3.17 -1.69
CA ILE A 5 1.33 -2.41 -2.64
C ILE A 5 2.72 -3.05 -2.77
N GLU A 6 3.38 -3.40 -1.66
CA GLU A 6 4.70 -4.08 -1.71
C GLU A 6 4.62 -5.41 -2.47
N ASN A 7 3.63 -6.24 -2.17
CA ASN A 7 3.41 -7.51 -2.84
C ASN A 7 3.15 -7.35 -4.33
N ALA A 8 2.33 -6.37 -4.72
CA ALA A 8 2.03 -6.08 -6.11
C ALA A 8 3.25 -5.54 -6.88
N MET A 9 4.05 -4.68 -6.24
CA MET A 9 5.32 -4.21 -6.79
C MET A 9 6.30 -5.38 -7.01
N MET A 10 6.45 -6.26 -6.02
CA MET A 10 7.32 -7.45 -6.13
C MET A 10 6.86 -8.38 -7.26
N ALA A 11 5.57 -8.71 -7.33
CA ALA A 11 5.02 -9.57 -8.37
C ALA A 11 5.32 -9.00 -9.77
N ARG A 12 5.04 -7.72 -9.97
CA ARG A 12 5.29 -7.06 -11.25
C ARG A 12 6.78 -6.96 -11.60
N LEU A 13 7.65 -6.71 -10.62
CA LEU A 13 9.10 -6.70 -10.85
C LEU A 13 9.60 -8.08 -11.23
N LYS A 14 9.13 -9.13 -10.55
CA LYS A 14 9.48 -10.53 -10.85
C LYS A 14 9.11 -10.90 -12.28
N ASP A 15 7.89 -10.57 -12.70
CA ASP A 15 7.41 -10.88 -14.05
C ASP A 15 8.07 -9.99 -15.12
N GLY A 16 8.22 -8.69 -14.84
CA GLY A 16 8.70 -7.70 -15.79
C GLY A 16 10.21 -7.69 -16.00
N LEU A 17 11.01 -8.00 -14.97
CA LEU A 17 12.47 -8.11 -15.07
C LEU A 17 12.89 -9.48 -15.61
N GLY A 18 12.10 -10.53 -15.39
CA GLY A 18 12.40 -11.87 -15.86
C GLY A 18 13.81 -12.31 -15.45
N ARG A 19 14.65 -12.61 -16.45
CA ARG A 19 16.03 -13.07 -16.23
C ARG A 19 17.05 -11.96 -15.98
N MET A 20 16.61 -10.69 -15.91
CA MET A 20 17.53 -9.58 -15.58
C MET A 20 18.03 -9.63 -14.14
N VAL A 21 17.29 -10.31 -13.26
CA VAL A 21 17.60 -10.50 -11.85
C VAL A 21 17.44 -11.96 -11.47
N SER A 22 18.22 -12.41 -10.51
CA SER A 22 18.12 -13.76 -9.95
C SER A 22 16.98 -13.85 -8.93
N SER A 23 16.66 -12.74 -8.26
CA SER A 23 15.70 -12.68 -7.16
C SER A 23 15.01 -11.32 -7.03
N VAL A 24 13.77 -11.37 -6.56
CA VAL A 24 12.95 -10.23 -6.14
C VAL A 24 12.30 -10.58 -4.80
N GLY A 25 12.43 -9.71 -3.80
CA GLY A 25 11.87 -9.95 -2.46
C GLY A 25 11.53 -8.68 -1.70
N SER A 26 10.99 -8.83 -0.49
CA SER A 26 10.84 -7.74 0.47
C SER A 26 12.20 -7.52 1.14
N TYR A 27 12.53 -6.27 1.45
CA TYR A 27 13.78 -5.96 2.13
C TYR A 27 13.70 -6.30 3.62
N GLY A 28 14.54 -7.23 4.06
CA GLY A 28 14.70 -7.66 5.45
C GLY A 28 16.06 -7.30 6.07
N GLY A 29 16.88 -6.47 5.42
CA GLY A 29 18.24 -6.14 5.87
C GLY A 29 19.35 -6.79 5.02
N GLU A 30 19.02 -7.32 3.85
CA GLU A 30 19.95 -8.04 2.98
C GLU A 30 21.18 -7.21 2.61
N LEU A 31 21.07 -5.87 2.63
CA LEU A 31 22.17 -4.97 2.27
C LEU A 31 23.23 -4.81 3.37
N GLU A 32 23.05 -5.42 4.55
CA GLU A 32 24.00 -5.33 5.68
C GLU A 32 25.19 -6.30 5.53
N ASP A 33 25.01 -7.42 4.82
CA ASP A 33 26.08 -8.39 4.54
C ASP A 33 26.39 -8.47 3.04
N VAL A 34 27.45 -7.76 2.64
CA VAL A 34 27.93 -7.73 1.25
C VAL A 34 28.25 -9.13 0.71
N GLY A 35 28.73 -10.05 1.55
CA GLY A 35 29.05 -11.42 1.15
C GLY A 35 27.81 -12.26 0.86
N ALA A 36 26.71 -12.03 1.59
CA ALA A 36 25.42 -12.65 1.32
C ALA A 36 24.78 -12.10 0.02
N ILE A 37 24.80 -10.77 -0.16
CA ILE A 37 24.30 -10.10 -1.37
C ILE A 37 24.97 -10.65 -2.63
N ALA A 38 26.29 -10.77 -2.60
CA ALA A 38 27.12 -11.21 -3.72
C ALA A 38 26.68 -12.55 -4.33
N ARG A 39 26.00 -13.40 -3.55
CA ARG A 39 25.52 -14.73 -3.98
C ARG A 39 24.19 -14.69 -4.74
N VAL A 40 23.46 -13.59 -4.63
CA VAL A 40 22.13 -13.42 -5.21
C VAL A 40 22.11 -12.33 -6.27
N LEU A 41 23.26 -11.78 -6.68
CA LEU A 41 23.30 -10.76 -7.72
C LEU A 41 23.04 -11.33 -9.12
N PRO A 42 22.42 -10.53 -10.02
CA PRO A 42 21.73 -9.26 -9.76
C PRO A 42 20.41 -9.47 -8.99
N ALA A 43 20.07 -8.56 -8.07
CA ALA A 43 18.87 -8.70 -7.22
C ALA A 43 18.11 -7.38 -7.03
N CYS A 44 16.82 -7.51 -6.72
CA CYS A 44 15.93 -6.41 -6.35
C CYS A 44 15.20 -6.68 -5.03
N TRP A 45 15.03 -5.65 -4.21
CA TRP A 45 14.20 -5.71 -3.01
C TRP A 45 13.23 -4.54 -2.96
N VAL A 46 12.04 -4.75 -2.43
CA VAL A 46 11.03 -3.70 -2.23
C VAL A 46 10.91 -3.40 -0.74
N THR A 47 10.80 -2.12 -0.38
CA THR A 47 10.60 -1.68 1.00
C THR A 47 9.73 -0.43 1.08
N PHE A 48 8.92 -0.32 2.11
CA PHE A 48 8.22 0.89 2.48
C PHE A 48 9.12 1.84 3.30
N LEU A 49 9.31 3.08 2.82
CA LEU A 49 10.09 4.11 3.50
C LEU A 49 9.26 4.99 4.45
N GLY A 50 7.93 4.81 4.48
CA GLY A 50 7.05 5.56 5.37
C GLY A 50 6.10 6.52 4.64
N VAL A 51 5.17 7.05 5.42
CA VAL A 51 4.22 8.10 5.01
C VAL A 51 4.95 9.43 4.89
N GLN A 52 4.83 10.08 3.74
CA GLN A 52 5.45 11.37 3.45
C GLN A 52 4.54 12.54 3.81
N GLN A 53 3.22 12.34 3.64
CA GLN A 53 2.22 13.37 3.88
C GLN A 53 0.85 12.73 4.09
N THR A 54 0.04 13.35 4.96
CA THR A 54 -1.38 13.03 5.13
C THR A 54 -2.19 14.32 5.01
N ARG A 55 -3.28 14.30 4.23
CA ARG A 55 -4.18 15.45 4.06
C ARG A 55 -5.65 15.00 4.10
N PRO A 56 -6.57 15.79 4.68
CA PRO A 56 -7.98 15.42 4.72
C PRO A 56 -8.60 15.38 3.31
N VAL A 57 -9.52 14.44 3.08
CA VAL A 57 -10.23 14.28 1.79
C VAL A 57 -11.30 15.36 1.60
N SER A 58 -11.85 15.92 2.68
CA SER A 58 -12.87 16.98 2.67
C SER A 58 -13.07 17.58 4.08
N THR A 59 -14.12 18.39 4.29
CA THR A 59 -14.58 18.90 5.59
C THR A 59 -15.03 17.81 6.56
N HIS A 60 -15.42 16.63 6.04
CA HIS A 60 -15.65 15.42 6.86
C HIS A 60 -14.31 14.83 7.29
N LYS A 61 -14.07 14.83 8.62
CA LYS A 61 -12.74 14.67 9.24
C LYS A 61 -12.25 13.23 9.39
N HIS A 62 -12.88 12.26 8.74
CA HIS A 62 -12.63 10.84 8.97
C HIS A 62 -11.83 10.17 7.84
N ARG A 63 -11.63 10.84 6.69
CA ARG A 63 -10.89 10.27 5.56
C ARG A 63 -9.70 11.13 5.18
N PHE A 64 -8.57 10.47 4.92
CA PHE A 64 -7.31 11.12 4.62
C PHE A 64 -6.68 10.54 3.37
N TYR A 65 -6.18 11.41 2.49
CA TYR A 65 -5.21 11.02 1.48
C TYR A 65 -3.86 10.85 2.16
N THR A 66 -3.32 9.65 2.10
CA THR A 66 -2.02 9.29 2.67
C THR A 66 -1.06 9.01 1.53
N THR A 67 -0.01 9.84 1.43
CA THR A 67 1.08 9.67 0.45
C THR A 67 2.15 8.79 1.07
N GLY A 68 2.30 7.56 0.57
CA GLY A 68 3.36 6.65 0.97
C GLY A 68 4.51 6.62 -0.02
N ARG A 69 5.71 6.39 0.48
CA ARG A 69 6.92 6.17 -0.32
C ARG A 69 7.40 4.73 -0.21
N PHE A 70 7.61 4.10 -1.35
CA PHE A 70 8.26 2.81 -1.47
C PHE A 70 9.60 2.99 -2.16
N SER A 71 10.53 2.07 -1.92
CA SER A 71 11.82 2.06 -2.60
C SER A 71 12.09 0.67 -3.15
N VAL A 72 12.59 0.62 -4.37
CA VAL A 72 13.16 -0.59 -4.97
C VAL A 72 14.68 -0.49 -4.85
N LEU A 73 15.25 -1.32 -3.99
CA LEU A 73 16.69 -1.48 -3.82
C LEU A 73 17.20 -2.44 -4.90
N LEU A 74 18.30 -2.09 -5.54
CA LEU A 74 18.88 -2.80 -6.66
C LEU A 74 20.35 -3.04 -6.35
N ALA A 75 20.86 -4.23 -6.61
CA ALA A 75 22.30 -4.47 -6.56
C ALA A 75 22.73 -5.33 -7.75
N ALA A 76 23.91 -5.02 -8.30
CA ALA A 76 24.54 -5.79 -9.37
C ALA A 76 26.04 -5.55 -9.40
N TYR A 77 26.76 -6.46 -10.08
CA TYR A 77 28.15 -6.24 -10.42
C TYR A 77 28.29 -5.21 -11.56
N SER A 78 29.41 -4.51 -11.59
CA SER A 78 29.76 -3.45 -12.52
C SER A 78 30.54 -3.96 -13.74
N VAL A 79 30.68 -5.28 -13.90
CA VAL A 79 31.54 -5.93 -14.91
C VAL A 79 30.78 -6.19 -16.21
N ARG A 80 31.52 -6.41 -17.30
CA ARG A 80 31.10 -6.14 -18.69
C ARG A 80 30.10 -7.10 -19.35
N ASP A 81 29.74 -8.24 -18.76
CA ASP A 81 28.87 -9.23 -19.41
C ASP A 81 27.58 -9.56 -18.63
N GLU A 82 27.29 -8.83 -17.57
CA GLU A 82 26.07 -8.98 -16.75
C GLU A 82 25.16 -7.74 -16.82
N VAL A 83 23.93 -7.88 -16.30
CA VAL A 83 22.99 -6.75 -16.21
C VAL A 83 23.52 -5.73 -15.21
N SER A 84 23.89 -4.55 -15.71
CA SER A 84 24.39 -3.45 -14.90
C SER A 84 23.29 -2.79 -14.05
N CYS A 85 23.69 -2.15 -12.95
CA CYS A 85 22.79 -1.32 -12.13
C CYS A 85 22.04 -0.26 -12.96
N ASN A 86 22.68 0.35 -13.95
CA ASN A 86 22.03 1.34 -14.81
C ASN A 86 20.90 0.74 -15.67
N GLN A 87 21.07 -0.48 -16.16
CA GLN A 87 20.03 -1.20 -16.88
C GLN A 87 18.86 -1.56 -15.95
N LEU A 88 19.17 -2.03 -14.72
CA LEU A 88 18.14 -2.30 -13.70
C LEU A 88 17.36 -1.04 -13.32
N ILE A 89 18.04 0.08 -13.04
CA ILE A 89 17.41 1.37 -12.72
C ILE A 89 16.44 1.77 -13.84
N ARG A 90 16.86 1.67 -15.11
CA ARG A 90 16.00 2.00 -16.25
C ARG A 90 14.80 1.06 -16.34
N ALA A 91 15.00 -0.25 -16.18
CA ALA A 91 13.94 -1.25 -16.28
C ALA A 91 12.91 -1.08 -15.16
N VAL A 92 13.37 -1.00 -13.91
CA VAL A 92 12.51 -0.83 -12.73
C VAL A 92 11.69 0.44 -12.83
N ARG A 93 12.32 1.58 -13.17
CA ARG A 93 11.56 2.83 -13.36
C ARG A 93 10.49 2.68 -14.43
N ARG A 94 10.81 2.04 -15.55
CA ARG A 94 9.83 1.87 -16.64
C ARG A 94 8.70 0.91 -16.29
N LEU A 95 8.98 -0.14 -15.50
CA LEU A 95 7.96 -1.08 -15.06
C LEU A 95 7.02 -0.46 -14.03
N MET A 96 7.54 0.35 -13.10
CA MET A 96 6.78 0.85 -11.95
C MET A 96 6.08 2.19 -12.20
N SER A 97 6.69 3.10 -12.97
CA SER A 97 6.12 4.43 -13.17
C SER A 97 4.72 4.36 -13.79
N ARG A 98 3.80 5.15 -13.22
CA ARG A 98 2.41 5.30 -13.65
C ARG A 98 1.59 4.00 -13.61
N GLN A 99 1.91 3.11 -12.68
CA GLN A 99 1.14 1.89 -12.43
C GLN A 99 0.45 1.96 -11.07
N ASP A 100 -0.81 1.55 -11.00
CA ASP A 100 -1.59 1.36 -9.77
C ASP A 100 -1.65 -0.11 -9.33
N MET A 101 -1.15 -1.02 -10.18
CA MET A 101 -1.17 -2.48 -9.99
C MET A 101 -2.58 -3.07 -9.79
N GLY A 102 -3.63 -2.36 -10.24
CA GLY A 102 -5.01 -2.75 -9.99
C GLY A 102 -5.48 -2.52 -8.55
N LEU A 103 -4.69 -1.82 -7.74
CA LEU A 103 -5.05 -1.43 -6.38
C LEU A 103 -5.74 -0.06 -6.39
N PRO A 104 -6.56 0.26 -5.36
CA PRO A 104 -7.25 1.55 -5.25
C PRO A 104 -6.29 2.65 -4.76
N VAL A 105 -5.23 2.91 -5.53
CA VAL A 105 -4.16 3.88 -5.24
C VAL A 105 -3.90 4.76 -6.45
N GLU A 106 -3.38 5.96 -6.24
CA GLU A 106 -2.88 6.78 -7.35
C GLU A 106 -1.68 6.08 -8.03
N PRO A 107 -1.54 6.15 -9.37
CA PRO A 107 -0.44 5.49 -10.06
C PRO A 107 0.94 5.96 -9.55
N LEU A 108 1.83 5.00 -9.27
CA LEU A 108 3.16 5.25 -8.71
C LEU A 108 3.94 6.33 -9.48
N LEU A 109 4.43 7.32 -8.76
CA LEU A 109 5.27 8.40 -9.28
C LEU A 109 6.73 8.12 -8.93
N SER A 110 7.56 7.92 -9.96
CA SER A 110 9.00 7.73 -9.76
C SER A 110 9.66 8.99 -9.19
N GLY A 111 10.30 8.83 -8.04
CA GLY A 111 11.04 9.85 -7.33
C GLY A 111 12.55 9.76 -7.54
N ARG A 112 13.30 9.88 -6.45
CA ARG A 112 14.77 9.95 -6.44
C ARG A 112 15.39 8.59 -6.72
N VAL A 113 16.55 8.61 -7.36
CA VAL A 113 17.47 7.45 -7.42
C VAL A 113 18.70 7.81 -6.60
N ARG A 114 19.10 6.94 -5.67
CA ARG A 114 20.24 7.18 -4.78
C ARG A 114 21.21 6.01 -4.83
N SER A 115 22.51 6.31 -4.81
CA SER A 115 23.53 5.30 -4.53
C SER A 115 23.47 4.97 -3.05
N LEU A 116 23.45 3.68 -2.71
CA LEU A 116 23.52 3.20 -1.33
C LEU A 116 24.98 2.96 -0.96
N PHE A 117 25.68 2.17 -1.77
CA PHE A 117 27.12 1.98 -1.66
C PHE A 117 27.71 1.45 -2.97
N SER A 118 29.02 1.56 -3.07
CA SER A 118 29.83 0.93 -4.10
C SER A 118 31.10 0.38 -3.46
N THR A 119 31.41 -0.89 -3.71
CA THR A 119 32.58 -1.55 -3.13
C THR A 119 33.22 -2.51 -4.12
N ARG A 120 34.49 -2.88 -3.90
CA ARG A 120 35.16 -3.93 -4.67
C ARG A 120 35.15 -5.21 -3.87
N LEU A 121 34.68 -6.29 -4.48
CA LEU A 121 34.69 -7.64 -3.93
C LEU A 121 35.39 -8.55 -4.93
N ASN A 122 36.50 -9.19 -4.53
CA ASN A 122 37.22 -10.17 -5.35
C ASN A 122 37.47 -9.74 -6.81
N SER A 123 37.95 -8.51 -7.01
CA SER A 123 38.21 -7.83 -8.30
C SER A 123 37.01 -7.28 -9.08
N ASP A 124 35.79 -7.61 -8.68
CA ASP A 124 34.57 -7.07 -9.27
C ASP A 124 34.01 -5.91 -8.44
N ALA A 125 33.57 -4.84 -9.10
CA ALA A 125 32.91 -3.74 -8.41
C ALA A 125 31.42 -4.06 -8.26
N LEU A 126 30.92 -4.07 -7.03
CA LEU A 126 29.52 -4.23 -6.69
C LEU A 126 28.95 -2.84 -6.35
N ALA A 127 27.76 -2.55 -6.86
CA ALA A 127 27.06 -1.32 -6.53
C ALA A 127 25.61 -1.62 -6.14
N ALA A 128 25.09 -0.81 -5.22
CA ALA A 128 23.70 -0.86 -4.81
C ALA A 128 23.06 0.53 -4.92
N TYR A 129 21.82 0.57 -5.39
CA TYR A 129 21.04 1.78 -5.60
C TYR A 129 19.63 1.61 -5.05
N SER A 130 18.97 2.73 -4.75
CA SER A 130 17.54 2.77 -4.47
C SER A 130 16.81 3.59 -5.50
N CYS A 131 15.62 3.14 -5.92
CA CYS A 131 14.69 3.87 -6.77
C CYS A 131 13.39 4.10 -5.98
N ASP A 132 13.11 5.34 -5.63
CA ASP A 132 11.93 5.69 -4.83
C ASP A 132 10.69 5.87 -5.71
N PHE A 133 9.53 5.51 -5.19
CA PHE A 133 8.22 5.66 -5.81
C PHE A 133 7.19 6.13 -4.78
N ASP A 134 6.45 7.18 -5.11
CA ASP A 134 5.37 7.70 -4.28
C ASP A 134 4.01 7.28 -4.84
N THR A 135 3.06 6.95 -3.97
CA THR A 135 1.65 6.72 -4.32
C THR A 135 0.76 7.27 -3.22
N VAL A 136 -0.53 7.41 -3.51
CA VAL A 136 -1.53 7.95 -2.58
C VAL A 136 -2.67 6.95 -2.47
N TRP A 137 -3.09 6.63 -1.25
CA TRP A 137 -4.32 5.91 -0.97
C TRP A 137 -5.20 6.70 0.01
N VAL A 138 -6.45 6.28 0.15
CA VAL A 138 -7.35 6.84 1.15
C VAL A 138 -7.36 5.95 2.38
N GLU A 139 -7.14 6.55 3.54
CA GLU A 139 -7.31 5.92 4.85
C GLU A 139 -8.55 6.48 5.54
N GLU A 140 -9.21 5.63 6.30
CA GLU A 140 -10.34 6.00 7.14
C GLU A 140 -9.93 5.89 8.61
N ALA A 141 -10.22 6.93 9.37
CA ALA A 141 -9.95 7.01 10.79
C ALA A 141 -11.21 6.66 11.58
N LEU A 142 -10.99 6.09 12.76
CA LEU A 142 -12.04 5.90 13.75
C LEU A 142 -12.65 7.22 14.20
N ASP A 143 -13.91 7.17 14.61
CA ASP A 143 -14.50 8.24 15.39
C ASP A 143 -13.76 8.43 16.72
N ASN A 144 -13.71 9.68 17.17
CA ASN A 144 -13.02 10.04 18.39
C ASN A 144 -13.56 9.25 19.60
N GLY A 145 -12.69 8.48 20.26
CA GLY A 145 -13.00 7.69 21.44
C GLY A 145 -13.52 6.27 21.18
N ARG A 146 -13.66 5.87 19.91
CA ARG A 146 -14.06 4.50 19.53
C ARG A 146 -12.84 3.57 19.43
N TRP A 147 -13.12 2.28 19.58
CA TRP A 147 -12.22 1.18 19.20
C TRP A 147 -12.77 0.47 17.96
N LEU A 148 -11.96 -0.43 17.40
CA LEU A 148 -12.33 -1.20 16.21
C LEU A 148 -13.41 -2.23 16.55
N ALA A 149 -14.29 -2.50 15.60
CA ALA A 149 -15.37 -3.47 15.73
C ALA A 149 -15.49 -4.28 14.43
N PRO A 150 -14.50 -5.14 14.10
CA PRO A 150 -14.46 -5.84 12.83
C PRO A 150 -15.70 -6.72 12.63
N GLU A 151 -16.34 -6.62 11.48
CA GLU A 151 -17.65 -7.24 11.23
C GLU A 151 -17.56 -8.62 10.57
N SER A 152 -16.39 -8.99 10.03
CA SER A 152 -16.16 -10.28 9.38
C SER A 152 -14.70 -10.75 9.49
N ASP A 153 -14.43 -11.99 9.06
CA ASP A 153 -13.07 -12.53 9.00
C ASP A 153 -12.20 -11.86 7.91
N ASN A 154 -12.83 -11.25 6.90
CA ASN A 154 -12.14 -10.55 5.82
C ASN A 154 -11.99 -9.04 6.08
N ASP A 155 -12.41 -8.58 7.27
CA ASP A 155 -12.29 -7.19 7.67
C ASP A 155 -10.80 -6.82 7.85
N PRO A 156 -10.29 -5.72 7.26
CA PRO A 156 -8.90 -5.30 7.46
C PRO A 156 -8.55 -5.07 8.93
N ASP A 157 -9.52 -4.74 9.77
CA ASP A 157 -9.33 -4.51 11.20
C ASP A 157 -9.36 -5.82 12.03
N ARG A 158 -9.55 -6.98 11.39
CA ARG A 158 -9.49 -8.30 12.03
C ARG A 158 -8.17 -8.56 12.74
N LEU A 159 -7.07 -7.99 12.21
CA LEU A 159 -5.74 -8.04 12.81
C LEU A 159 -5.76 -7.65 14.29
N PHE A 160 -6.57 -6.67 14.69
CA PHE A 160 -6.62 -6.22 16.07
C PHE A 160 -7.29 -7.24 16.99
N ALA A 161 -8.27 -8.00 16.49
CA ALA A 161 -8.87 -9.10 17.22
C ALA A 161 -7.88 -10.27 17.38
N ASP A 162 -7.14 -10.60 16.30
CA ASP A 162 -6.16 -11.69 16.29
C ASP A 162 -5.04 -11.48 17.33
N TYR A 163 -4.66 -10.21 17.53
CA TYR A 163 -3.67 -9.80 18.53
C TYR A 163 -4.29 -9.42 19.88
N GLN A 164 -5.55 -9.80 20.14
CA GLN A 164 -6.26 -9.59 21.41
C GLN A 164 -6.32 -8.11 21.85
N GLY A 165 -6.43 -7.21 20.88
CA GLY A 165 -6.64 -5.79 21.11
C GLY A 165 -8.02 -5.51 21.73
N ARG A 166 -8.17 -4.30 22.27
CA ARG A 166 -9.47 -3.82 22.74
C ARG A 166 -10.38 -3.56 21.54
N LEU A 167 -11.59 -4.12 21.58
CA LEU A 167 -12.61 -3.95 20.56
C LEU A 167 -13.85 -3.26 21.13
N ASP A 168 -14.60 -2.58 20.27
CA ASP A 168 -15.93 -2.04 20.55
C ASP A 168 -17.02 -2.99 20.02
N THR A 169 -18.27 -2.74 20.42
CA THR A 169 -19.44 -3.32 19.76
C THR A 169 -19.71 -2.59 18.44
N SER A 170 -20.01 -3.37 17.39
CA SER A 170 -20.47 -2.86 16.09
C SER A 170 -21.69 -1.96 16.26
N TRP A 171 -21.89 -1.05 15.30
CA TRP A 171 -23.06 -0.19 15.32
C TRP A 171 -24.34 -1.03 15.23
N PRO A 172 -25.40 -0.67 15.98
CA PRO A 172 -26.69 -1.31 15.77
C PRO A 172 -27.12 -1.09 14.31
N MET A 173 -27.62 -2.14 13.67
CA MET A 173 -28.08 -2.04 12.30
C MET A 173 -29.16 -0.96 12.20
N HIS A 174 -29.01 -0.06 11.24
CA HIS A 174 -30.07 0.89 10.95
C HIS A 174 -31.22 0.15 10.26
N GLU A 175 -32.29 -0.12 10.99
CA GLU A 175 -33.39 -0.95 10.47
C GLU A 175 -34.36 -0.17 9.58
N ARG A 176 -34.70 1.08 9.93
CA ARG A 176 -35.79 1.84 9.29
C ARG A 176 -35.57 3.34 9.33
N THR A 177 -36.01 4.02 8.27
CA THR A 177 -36.18 5.48 8.23
C THR A 177 -37.63 5.80 7.91
N GLY A 178 -38.29 6.58 8.76
CA GLY A 178 -39.64 7.09 8.54
C GLY A 178 -39.60 8.56 8.14
N LEU A 179 -40.43 8.94 7.18
CA LEU A 179 -40.67 10.33 6.78
C LEU A 179 -42.16 10.65 6.93
N ALA A 180 -42.46 11.75 7.62
CA ALA A 180 -43.83 12.23 7.81
C ALA A 180 -43.91 13.67 7.28
N TYR A 181 -44.89 13.92 6.42
CA TYR A 181 -45.17 15.23 5.83
C TYR A 181 -46.37 15.88 6.52
N HIS A 182 -46.19 17.11 6.97
CA HIS A 182 -47.21 17.94 7.61
C HIS A 182 -47.42 19.21 6.79
N LEU A 183 -48.66 19.72 6.81
CA LEU A 183 -48.98 21.06 6.32
C LEU A 183 -49.21 21.96 7.54
N ASP A 184 -48.74 23.21 7.48
CA ASP A 184 -48.71 24.13 8.63
C ASP A 184 -50.07 24.31 9.33
N ASP A 185 -51.17 24.23 8.58
CA ASP A 185 -52.54 24.41 9.08
C ASP A 185 -53.24 23.10 9.47
N GLN A 186 -52.54 21.96 9.44
CA GLN A 186 -53.10 20.65 9.77
C GLN A 186 -52.23 19.90 10.79
N PRO A 187 -52.76 19.59 11.99
CA PRO A 187 -51.99 18.88 13.01
C PRO A 187 -51.75 17.39 12.66
N ALA A 188 -52.49 16.83 11.70
CA ALA A 188 -52.34 15.44 11.27
C ALA A 188 -51.27 15.29 10.18
N VAL A 189 -50.60 14.13 10.16
CA VAL A 189 -49.69 13.73 9.08
C VAL A 189 -50.49 13.59 7.79
N VAL A 190 -50.08 14.30 6.74
CA VAL A 190 -50.74 14.32 5.43
C VAL A 190 -50.24 13.20 4.53
N ALA A 191 -48.97 12.83 4.67
CA ALA A 191 -48.38 11.67 4.00
C ALA A 191 -47.25 11.08 4.85
N GLN A 192 -47.10 9.76 4.81
CA GLN A 192 -45.99 9.07 5.47
C GLN A 192 -45.36 8.04 4.55
N ASP A 193 -44.05 7.86 4.67
CA ASP A 193 -43.30 6.79 4.03
C ASP A 193 -42.35 6.15 5.04
N ILE A 194 -42.13 4.83 4.92
CA ILE A 194 -41.20 4.08 5.76
C ILE A 194 -40.32 3.22 4.87
N VAL A 195 -39.05 3.60 4.79
CA VAL A 195 -38.02 2.80 4.13
C VAL A 195 -37.45 1.82 5.14
N THR A 196 -37.61 0.52 4.86
CA THR A 196 -37.01 -0.55 5.68
C THR A 196 -35.75 -1.06 5.02
N ILE A 197 -34.66 -1.09 5.78
CA ILE A 197 -33.36 -1.62 5.36
C ILE A 197 -33.31 -3.08 5.79
N ARG A 198 -33.04 -3.98 4.85
CA ARG A 198 -32.81 -5.40 5.15
C ARG A 198 -31.31 -5.63 5.27
N ALA A 199 -30.91 -6.48 6.22
CA ALA A 199 -29.55 -7.00 6.25
C ALA A 199 -29.23 -7.62 4.89
N LYS A 200 -28.03 -7.33 4.35
CA LYS A 200 -27.54 -8.02 3.17
C LYS A 200 -27.27 -9.47 3.58
N ASP A 201 -27.82 -10.44 2.86
CA ASP A 201 -27.48 -11.84 3.09
C ASP A 201 -25.95 -12.01 2.97
N PRO A 202 -25.30 -12.70 3.91
CA PRO A 202 -23.87 -12.96 3.81
C PRO A 202 -23.64 -13.94 2.65
N ASP A 203 -22.94 -13.47 1.61
CA ASP A 203 -22.36 -14.32 0.55
C ASP A 203 -21.10 -15.04 1.05
#